data_AF-A0A6I9WV22-F1
#
_entry.id   AF-A0A6I9WV22-F1
#
_cell.length_a   1.000
_cell.length_b   1.000
_cell.length_c   1.000
_cell.angle_alpha   90.00
_cell.angle_beta   90.00
_cell.angle_gamma   90.00
#
_symmetry.space_group_name_H-M   'P 1'
#
loop_
_entity.id
_entity.type
_entity.pdbx_description
1 polymer ?
#
loop_
_entity_poly.entity_id
_entity_poly.type
_entity_poly.pdbx_seq_one_letter_code
_entity_poly.pdbx_strand_id
1 'polypeptide(L)'
;MPDEPFENLKQDVSVRERQSSGGINNGDYQHWLSRLQSLKESMIERNRQLSELDDLFKHLEFNRSLNNYEGPKTSRYEAVNLLCKEVRSVYKDSEVDWSLVYNAGCTIDDTVLPEHVTEPNDLDRLISGTFRSFLMALPTPPTIITIARSSDDDYTPGENVDQIQVDVLDQLREHLGSEIDIKLTYQENEEQV
;
A
#
# COMPACT_ATOMS: atom_id res chain seq x y z
N MET A 1 -21.46 -1.65 1.73
CA MET A 1 -20.09 -2.18 1.85
C MET A 1 -19.80 -2.28 3.34
N PRO A 2 -19.12 -3.32 3.86
CA PRO A 2 -18.75 -3.35 5.27
C PRO A 2 -17.60 -2.35 5.49
N ASP A 3 -17.84 -1.35 6.34
CA ASP A 3 -16.97 -0.19 6.59
C ASP A 3 -15.85 -0.44 7.61
N GLU A 4 -15.56 -1.70 7.97
CA GLU A 4 -14.48 -2.02 8.91
C GLU A 4 -13.48 -3.02 8.30
N PRO A 5 -12.22 -2.62 8.05
CA PRO A 5 -11.17 -3.48 7.47
C PRO A 5 -10.81 -4.72 8.32
N PHE A 6 -11.34 -4.84 9.53
CA PHE A 6 -11.00 -5.87 10.53
C PHE A 6 -12.18 -6.75 10.94
N GLU A 7 -13.35 -6.61 10.33
CA GLU A 7 -14.48 -7.53 10.58
C GLU A 7 -14.06 -8.99 10.28
N ASN A 8 -13.21 -9.17 9.26
CA ASN A 8 -12.63 -10.46 8.86
C ASN A 8 -11.61 -11.00 9.88
N LEU A 9 -10.93 -10.13 10.65
CA LEU A 9 -10.02 -10.59 11.72
C LEU A 9 -10.77 -11.25 12.88
N LYS A 10 -12.03 -10.85 13.15
CA LYS A 10 -12.85 -11.51 14.18
C LYS A 10 -13.18 -12.95 13.79
N GLN A 11 -13.36 -13.22 12.48
CA GLN A 11 -13.60 -14.56 11.96
C GLN A 11 -12.33 -15.42 11.99
N ASP A 12 -11.17 -14.86 11.65
CA ASP A 12 -9.88 -15.59 11.70
C ASP A 12 -9.46 -16.01 13.12
N VAL A 13 -9.83 -15.23 14.14
CA VAL A 13 -9.61 -15.61 15.55
C VAL A 13 -10.41 -16.87 15.91
N SER A 14 -11.66 -16.97 15.47
CA SER A 14 -12.50 -18.16 15.69
C SER A 14 -11.99 -19.41 14.95
N VAL A 15 -11.27 -19.23 13.83
CA VAL A 15 -10.65 -20.33 13.08
C VAL A 15 -9.37 -20.81 13.77
N ARG A 16 -8.53 -19.90 14.28
CA ARG A 16 -7.31 -20.27 15.03
C ARG A 16 -7.58 -20.95 16.37
N GLU A 17 -8.71 -20.64 17.01
CA GLU A 17 -9.16 -21.32 18.23
C GLU A 17 -9.46 -22.82 18.03
N ARG A 18 -9.74 -23.27 16.79
CA ARG A 18 -10.02 -24.69 16.52
C ARG A 18 -8.78 -25.55 16.27
N GLN A 19 -7.60 -24.95 16.11
CA GLN A 19 -6.39 -25.69 15.71
C GLN A 19 -5.24 -25.68 16.71
N SER A 20 -5.34 -25.00 17.86
CA SER A 20 -4.30 -25.07 18.89
C SER A 20 -4.79 -25.81 20.13
N SER A 21 -4.40 -27.07 20.28
CA SER A 21 -4.51 -27.85 21.52
C SER A 21 -3.47 -27.42 22.58
N GLY A 22 -3.03 -26.15 22.57
CA GLY A 22 -2.20 -25.53 23.59
C GLY A 22 -2.93 -24.32 24.16
N GLY A 23 -3.45 -24.43 25.39
CA GLY A 23 -4.21 -23.37 26.03
C GLY A 23 -3.39 -22.09 26.17
N ILE A 24 -3.85 -21.03 25.52
CA ILE A 24 -3.35 -19.66 25.75
C ILE A 24 -3.66 -19.33 27.21
N ASN A 25 -2.65 -18.96 28.00
CA ASN A 25 -2.89 -18.59 29.39
C ASN A 25 -3.74 -17.29 29.43
N ASN A 26 -4.55 -17.11 30.48
CA ASN A 26 -5.45 -15.97 30.58
C ASN A 26 -4.71 -14.61 30.55
N GLY A 27 -3.43 -14.57 30.95
CA GLY A 27 -2.61 -13.35 30.91
C GLY A 27 -2.24 -12.92 29.49
N ASP A 28 -1.87 -13.86 28.64
CA ASP A 28 -1.52 -13.63 27.23
C ASP A 28 -2.73 -13.14 26.44
N TYR A 29 -3.92 -13.66 26.76
CA TYR A 29 -5.18 -13.22 26.15
C TYR A 29 -5.52 -11.77 26.53
N GLN A 30 -5.42 -11.41 27.82
CA GLN A 30 -5.66 -10.03 28.26
C GLN A 30 -4.66 -9.03 27.67
N HIS A 31 -3.38 -9.42 27.60
CA HIS A 31 -2.34 -8.61 26.97
C HIS A 31 -2.60 -8.40 25.47
N TRP A 32 -3.02 -9.45 24.76
CA TRP A 32 -3.39 -9.36 23.35
C TRP A 32 -4.61 -8.44 23.11
N LEU A 33 -5.66 -8.56 23.95
CA LEU A 33 -6.82 -7.67 23.89
C LEU A 33 -6.44 -6.20 24.12
N SER A 34 -5.55 -5.94 25.08
CA SER A 34 -5.05 -4.59 25.34
C SER A 34 -4.29 -4.03 24.13
N ARG A 35 -3.42 -4.82 23.49
CA ARG A 35 -2.70 -4.39 22.26
C ARG A 35 -3.65 -4.09 21.11
N LEU A 36 -4.67 -4.93 20.92
CA LEU A 36 -5.69 -4.69 19.90
C LEU A 36 -6.48 -3.40 20.17
N GLN A 37 -6.81 -3.14 21.43
CA GLN A 37 -7.51 -1.92 21.81
C GLN A 37 -6.65 -0.69 21.53
N SER A 38 -5.37 -0.71 21.93
CA SER A 38 -4.44 0.39 21.62
C SER A 38 -4.24 0.59 20.12
N LEU A 39 -4.21 -0.49 19.32
CA LEU A 39 -4.15 -0.39 17.87
C LEU A 39 -5.39 0.31 17.31
N LYS A 40 -6.59 -0.11 17.73
CA LYS A 40 -7.85 0.52 17.31
C LYS A 40 -7.90 2.00 17.65
N GLU A 41 -7.53 2.36 18.88
CA GLU A 41 -7.46 3.75 19.33
C GLU A 41 -6.47 4.57 18.50
N SER A 42 -5.30 4.00 18.20
CA SER A 42 -4.30 4.64 17.35
C SER A 42 -4.81 4.87 15.93
N MET A 43 -5.55 3.90 15.36
CA MET A 43 -6.14 4.02 14.03
C MET A 43 -7.25 5.08 13.99
N ILE A 44 -8.10 5.15 15.01
CA ILE A 44 -9.14 6.17 15.14
C ILE A 44 -8.52 7.56 15.21
N GLU A 45 -7.49 7.76 16.06
CA GLU A 45 -6.83 9.05 16.17
C GLU A 45 -6.06 9.41 14.90
N ARG A 46 -5.44 8.44 14.21
CA ARG A 46 -4.80 8.63 12.90
C ARG A 46 -5.82 9.09 11.85
N ASN A 47 -6.98 8.44 11.78
CA ASN A 47 -8.04 8.83 10.83
C ASN A 47 -8.58 10.23 11.15
N ARG A 48 -8.78 10.55 12.44
CA ARG A 48 -9.20 11.90 12.86
C ARG A 48 -8.16 12.95 12.50
N GLN A 49 -6.88 12.65 12.69
CA GLN A 49 -5.77 13.51 12.29
C GLN A 49 -5.77 13.75 10.78
N LEU A 50 -5.85 12.69 9.97
CA LEU A 50 -5.83 12.79 8.52
C LEU A 50 -7.03 13.58 8.00
N SER A 51 -8.23 13.31 8.51
CA SER A 51 -9.44 14.06 8.13
C SER A 51 -9.32 15.55 8.44
N GLU A 52 -8.82 15.91 9.62
CA GLU A 52 -8.64 17.32 9.99
C GLU A 52 -7.61 18.02 9.11
N LEU A 53 -6.48 17.36 8.82
CA LEU A 53 -5.45 17.93 7.95
C LEU A 53 -5.96 18.07 6.51
N ASP A 54 -6.63 17.06 5.97
CA ASP A 54 -7.24 17.10 4.65
C ASP A 54 -8.20 18.30 4.50
N ASP A 55 -9.08 18.53 5.48
CA ASP A 55 -10.00 19.67 5.48
C ASP A 55 -9.26 21.02 5.51
N LEU A 56 -8.20 21.14 6.32
CA LEU A 56 -7.39 22.35 6.43
C LEU A 56 -6.68 22.68 5.11
N PHE A 57 -6.05 21.67 4.49
CA PHE A 57 -5.31 21.86 3.25
C PHE A 57 -6.21 22.06 2.04
N LYS A 58 -7.39 21.42 1.99
CA LYS A 58 -8.44 21.75 1.02
C LYS A 58 -8.88 23.20 1.17
N HIS A 59 -9.14 23.66 2.39
CA HIS A 59 -9.53 25.05 2.64
C HIS A 59 -8.44 26.02 2.18
N LEU A 60 -7.16 25.71 2.42
CA LEU A 60 -6.02 26.48 1.95
C LEU A 60 -5.91 26.51 0.42
N GLU A 61 -6.13 25.39 -0.25
CA GLU A 61 -6.07 25.31 -1.70
C GLU A 61 -7.10 26.26 -2.34
N PHE A 62 -8.35 26.23 -1.84
CA PHE A 62 -9.43 27.05 -2.39
C PHE A 62 -9.38 28.53 -1.95
N ASN A 63 -9.12 28.79 -0.66
CA ASN A 63 -9.24 30.14 -0.09
C ASN A 63 -7.91 30.88 0.00
N ARG A 64 -6.79 30.17 -0.24
CA ARG A 64 -5.42 30.69 -0.05
C ARG A 64 -5.20 31.27 1.35
N SER A 65 -5.95 30.82 2.34
CA SER A 65 -5.89 31.33 3.71
C SER A 65 -6.73 30.46 4.64
N LEU A 66 -6.29 30.29 5.89
CA LEU A 66 -7.09 29.67 6.96
C LEU A 66 -8.13 30.61 7.57
N ASN A 67 -8.25 31.83 7.05
CA ASN A 67 -9.31 32.76 7.44
C ASN A 67 -10.68 32.13 7.13
N ASN A 68 -11.64 32.34 8.04
CA ASN A 68 -13.00 31.81 7.92
C ASN A 68 -13.09 30.27 7.83
N TYR A 69 -12.04 29.53 8.22
CA TYR A 69 -12.17 28.08 8.38
C TYR A 69 -13.13 27.76 9.53
N GLU A 70 -14.20 27.01 9.22
CA GLU A 70 -15.28 26.66 10.15
C GLU A 70 -15.06 25.33 10.87
N GLY A 71 -14.05 24.55 10.47
CA GLY A 71 -13.75 23.26 11.08
C GLY A 71 -13.00 23.37 12.43
N PRO A 72 -12.60 22.21 12.99
CA PRO A 72 -11.91 22.15 14.27
C PRO A 72 -10.59 22.93 14.28
N LYS A 73 -10.37 23.76 15.31
CA LYS A 73 -9.12 24.51 15.51
C LYS A 73 -8.28 23.87 16.60
N THR A 74 -7.81 22.65 16.37
CA THR A 74 -6.95 21.94 17.32
C THR A 74 -5.49 22.42 17.21
N SER A 75 -4.56 21.78 17.93
CA SER A 75 -3.13 22.02 17.76
C SER A 75 -2.65 21.85 16.31
N ARG A 76 -3.35 21.06 15.48
CA ARG A 76 -3.03 20.87 14.07
C ARG A 76 -3.34 22.11 13.23
N TYR A 77 -4.42 22.84 13.53
CA TYR A 77 -4.70 24.13 12.91
C TYR A 77 -3.53 25.11 13.13
N GLU A 78 -3.04 25.20 14.37
CA GLU A 78 -1.91 26.08 14.68
C GLU A 78 -0.61 25.64 14.00
N ALA A 79 -0.36 24.34 13.92
CA ALA A 79 0.78 23.79 13.20
C ALA A 79 0.73 24.12 11.69
N VAL A 80 -0.44 23.94 11.06
CA VAL A 80 -0.65 24.29 9.64
C VAL A 80 -0.54 25.80 9.43
N ASN A 81 -1.05 26.61 10.35
CA ASN A 81 -0.92 28.08 10.29
C ASN A 81 0.55 28.52 10.36
N LEU A 82 1.37 27.87 11.20
CA LEU A 82 2.80 28.10 11.25
C LEU A 82 3.47 27.67 9.94
N LEU A 83 3.17 26.46 9.45
CA LEU A 83 3.67 25.96 8.17
C LEU A 83 3.36 26.93 7.02
N CYS A 84 2.15 27.50 6.99
CA CYS A 84 1.76 28.49 6.00
C CYS A 84 2.67 29.73 6.01
N LYS A 85 3.04 30.21 7.20
CA LYS A 85 3.95 31.36 7.36
C LYS A 85 5.35 31.03 6.86
N GLU A 86 5.86 29.84 7.22
CA GLU A 86 7.19 29.39 6.80
C GLU A 86 7.26 29.22 5.27
N VAL A 87 6.30 28.52 4.66
CA VAL A 87 6.28 28.31 3.20
C VAL A 87 6.18 29.66 2.45
N ARG A 88 5.33 30.58 2.92
CA ARG A 88 5.19 31.92 2.32
C ARG A 88 6.38 32.84 2.53
N SER A 89 7.26 32.53 3.47
CA SER A 89 8.51 33.28 3.63
C SER A 89 9.50 32.98 2.50
N VAL A 90 9.34 31.85 1.81
CA VAL A 90 10.23 31.36 0.74
C VAL A 90 9.57 31.45 -0.64
N TYR A 91 8.29 31.10 -0.74
CA TYR A 91 7.55 31.02 -2.01
C TYR A 91 6.45 32.09 -2.09
N LYS A 92 6.16 32.58 -3.30
CA LYS A 92 4.96 33.41 -3.49
C LYS A 92 3.73 32.56 -3.31
N ASP A 93 2.67 33.12 -2.74
CA ASP A 93 1.45 32.35 -2.52
C ASP A 93 0.93 31.73 -3.83
N SER A 94 0.95 32.44 -4.96
CA SER A 94 0.52 31.88 -6.26
C SER A 94 1.30 30.66 -6.77
N GLU A 95 2.49 30.40 -6.22
CA GLU A 95 3.37 29.29 -6.63
C GLU A 95 3.18 28.04 -5.74
N VAL A 96 2.45 28.16 -4.63
CA VAL A 96 2.27 27.08 -3.66
C VAL A 96 1.02 26.25 -4.00
N ASP A 97 1.22 24.97 -4.30
CA ASP A 97 0.16 23.97 -4.35
C ASP A 97 -0.01 23.36 -2.94
N TRP A 98 -1.08 23.73 -2.23
CA TRP A 98 -1.31 23.25 -0.87
C TRP A 98 -1.73 21.80 -0.83
N SER A 99 -2.34 21.29 -1.91
CA SER A 99 -2.65 19.86 -2.06
C SER A 99 -1.36 19.05 -2.19
N LEU A 100 -0.37 19.55 -2.93
CA LEU A 100 0.94 18.93 -3.02
C LEU A 100 1.67 18.92 -1.68
N VAL A 101 1.63 20.03 -0.93
CA VAL A 101 2.21 20.10 0.42
C VAL A 101 1.58 19.07 1.37
N TYR A 102 0.24 18.92 1.33
CA TYR A 102 -0.46 17.91 2.10
C TYR A 102 -0.07 16.48 1.70
N ASN A 103 -0.05 16.19 0.41
CA ASN A 103 0.31 14.87 -0.11
C ASN A 103 1.74 14.50 0.26
N ALA A 104 2.69 15.42 0.15
CA ALA A 104 4.06 15.22 0.60
C ALA A 104 4.12 14.90 2.10
N GLY A 105 3.34 15.60 2.93
CA GLY A 105 3.24 15.32 4.37
C GLY A 105 2.52 14.01 4.74
N CYS A 106 1.80 13.39 3.80
CA CYS A 106 1.19 12.07 3.99
C CYS A 106 2.15 10.91 3.70
N THR A 107 3.29 11.17 3.06
CA THR A 107 4.32 10.17 2.83
C THR A 107 5.03 9.82 4.15
N ILE A 108 5.48 8.56 4.27
CA ILE A 108 6.27 8.07 5.40
C ILE A 108 7.69 7.83 4.88
N ASP A 109 8.27 8.86 4.26
CA ASP A 109 9.60 8.78 3.65
C ASP A 109 10.55 9.74 4.38
N ASP A 110 10.73 9.53 5.69
CA ASP A 110 11.81 10.15 6.47
C ASP A 110 13.17 9.47 6.21
N THR A 111 13.16 8.35 5.47
CA THR A 111 14.35 7.70 4.92
C THR A 111 14.14 7.41 3.44
N VAL A 112 15.18 7.63 2.63
CA VAL A 112 15.19 7.16 1.25
C VAL A 112 15.05 5.64 1.29
N LEU A 113 14.04 5.08 0.61
CA LEU A 113 13.93 3.64 0.46
C LEU A 113 15.24 3.12 -0.14
N PRO A 114 15.85 2.08 0.44
CA PRO A 114 17.09 1.54 -0.11
C PRO A 114 16.83 1.07 -1.54
N GLU A 115 17.61 1.59 -2.48
CA GLU A 115 17.62 1.11 -3.85
C GLU A 115 18.13 -0.33 -3.83
N HIS A 116 17.23 -1.29 -4.04
CA HIS A 116 17.56 -2.70 -4.04
C HIS A 116 17.24 -3.29 -5.41
N VAL A 117 18.29 -3.56 -6.17
CA VAL A 117 18.20 -4.37 -7.38
C VAL A 117 18.38 -5.83 -6.98
N THR A 118 17.42 -6.68 -7.35
CA THR A 118 17.51 -8.12 -7.10
C THR A 118 18.55 -8.73 -8.03
N GLU A 119 19.53 -9.42 -7.45
CA GLU A 119 20.57 -10.11 -8.21
C GLU A 119 19.97 -11.24 -9.09
N PRO A 120 20.52 -11.54 -10.27
CA PRO A 120 19.97 -12.54 -11.18
C PRO A 120 19.75 -13.93 -10.56
N ASN A 121 20.66 -14.37 -9.68
CA ASN A 121 20.53 -15.65 -8.98
C ASN A 121 19.37 -15.64 -7.97
N ASP A 122 19.13 -14.50 -7.31
CA ASP A 122 17.99 -14.36 -6.41
C ASP A 122 16.68 -14.31 -7.18
N LEU A 123 16.68 -13.69 -8.36
CA LEU A 123 15.53 -13.67 -9.25
C LEU A 123 15.15 -15.08 -9.70
N ASP A 124 16.12 -15.89 -10.16
CA ASP A 124 15.90 -17.31 -10.48
C ASP A 124 15.38 -18.09 -9.27
N ARG A 125 15.97 -17.90 -8.09
CA ARG A 125 15.50 -18.54 -6.86
C ARG A 125 14.06 -18.15 -6.51
N LEU A 126 13.68 -16.90 -6.74
CA LEU A 126 12.32 -16.42 -6.51
C LEU A 126 11.33 -17.03 -7.51
N ILE A 127 11.67 -17.08 -8.80
CA ILE A 127 10.78 -17.58 -9.85
C ILE A 127 10.78 -19.12 -9.89
N SER A 128 11.92 -19.72 -10.22
CA SER A 128 12.09 -21.17 -10.41
C SER A 128 11.98 -21.96 -9.09
N GLY A 129 12.27 -21.31 -7.96
CA GLY A 129 12.15 -21.92 -6.64
C GLY A 129 10.83 -21.61 -5.95
N THR A 130 10.64 -20.34 -5.57
CA THR A 130 9.55 -19.94 -4.65
C THR A 130 8.20 -19.91 -5.37
N PHE A 131 8.11 -19.25 -6.51
CA PHE A 131 6.86 -19.16 -7.28
C PHE A 131 6.42 -20.53 -7.80
N ARG A 132 7.35 -21.34 -8.32
CA ARG A 132 7.08 -22.74 -8.67
C ARG A 132 6.51 -23.55 -7.50
N SER A 133 7.14 -23.47 -6.33
CA SER A 133 6.68 -24.18 -5.13
C SER A 133 5.29 -23.71 -4.69
N PHE A 134 5.01 -22.40 -4.83
CA PHE A 134 3.71 -21.83 -4.56
C PHE A 134 2.63 -22.40 -5.50
N LEU A 135 2.91 -22.46 -6.81
CA LEU A 135 1.99 -23.07 -7.78
C LEU A 135 1.67 -24.53 -7.40
N MET A 136 2.69 -25.33 -7.05
CA MET A 136 2.52 -26.72 -6.61
C MET A 136 1.70 -26.88 -5.32
N ALA A 137 1.66 -25.85 -4.48
CA ALA A 137 0.90 -25.87 -3.22
C ALA A 137 -0.57 -25.50 -3.40
N LEU A 138 -0.98 -25.03 -4.58
CA LEU A 138 -2.38 -24.69 -4.84
C LEU A 138 -3.23 -25.96 -4.84
N PRO A 139 -4.36 -26.00 -4.11
CA PRO A 139 -5.20 -27.19 -4.00
C PRO A 139 -5.88 -27.57 -5.33
N THR A 140 -6.05 -26.60 -6.22
CA THR A 140 -6.63 -26.76 -7.55
C THR A 140 -5.96 -25.78 -8.52
N PRO A 141 -5.86 -26.11 -9.82
CA PRO A 141 -5.39 -25.18 -10.83
C PRO A 141 -6.26 -23.90 -10.85
N PRO A 142 -5.65 -22.70 -10.83
CA PRO A 142 -6.38 -21.45 -10.94
C PRO A 142 -7.03 -21.32 -12.33
N THR A 143 -8.24 -20.76 -12.37
CA THR A 143 -8.96 -20.50 -13.63
C THR A 143 -8.43 -19.27 -14.37
N ILE A 144 -7.98 -18.25 -13.62
CA ILE A 144 -7.46 -16.99 -14.15
C ILE A 144 -6.26 -16.57 -13.31
N ILE A 145 -5.21 -16.10 -13.97
CA ILE A 145 -4.05 -15.49 -13.34
C ILE A 145 -3.86 -14.12 -13.97
N THR A 146 -3.76 -13.10 -13.14
CA THR A 146 -3.51 -11.72 -13.57
C THR A 146 -2.19 -11.27 -12.99
N ILE A 147 -1.28 -10.81 -13.83
CA ILE A 147 0.05 -10.33 -13.43
C ILE A 147 0.19 -8.91 -13.96
N ALA A 148 0.59 -7.99 -13.10
CA ALA A 148 0.93 -6.63 -13.50
C ALA A 148 2.39 -6.60 -13.99
N ARG A 149 2.63 -6.06 -15.19
CA ARG A 149 3.96 -5.75 -15.71
C ARG A 149 4.29 -4.31 -15.33
N SER A 150 5.26 -4.13 -14.44
CA SER A 150 5.75 -2.81 -14.01
C SER A 150 6.93 -2.44 -14.89
N SER A 151 6.66 -1.76 -16.01
CA SER A 151 7.69 -1.33 -16.98
C SER A 151 7.99 0.17 -16.96
N ASP A 152 7.07 0.98 -16.44
CA ASP A 152 7.07 2.45 -16.61
C ASP A 152 7.01 3.21 -15.28
N ASP A 153 7.19 2.52 -14.16
CA ASP A 153 7.06 3.06 -12.80
C ASP A 153 8.37 3.03 -12.00
N ASP A 154 9.51 2.84 -12.68
CA ASP A 154 10.87 2.79 -12.13
C ASP A 154 11.09 1.72 -11.01
N TYR A 155 10.10 0.85 -10.74
CA TYR A 155 10.21 -0.21 -9.73
C TYR A 155 10.93 -1.46 -10.25
N THR A 156 10.85 -1.76 -11.54
CA THR A 156 11.52 -2.92 -12.17
C THR A 156 12.56 -2.42 -13.16
N PRO A 157 13.85 -2.83 -13.06
CA PRO A 157 14.86 -2.50 -14.06
C PRO A 157 14.43 -2.97 -15.44
N GLY A 158 14.43 -2.08 -16.43
CA GLY A 158 13.90 -2.35 -17.77
C GLY A 158 14.56 -3.54 -18.45
N GLU A 159 15.85 -3.77 -18.18
CA GLU A 159 16.62 -4.92 -18.65
C GLU A 159 16.13 -6.27 -18.11
N ASN A 160 15.43 -6.29 -16.97
CA ASN A 160 14.96 -7.51 -16.32
C ASN A 160 13.50 -7.83 -16.66
N VAL A 161 12.70 -6.84 -17.06
CA VAL A 161 11.24 -6.98 -17.23
C VAL A 161 10.88 -8.14 -18.16
N ASP A 162 11.52 -8.20 -19.33
CA ASP A 162 11.19 -9.21 -20.33
C ASP A 162 11.62 -10.61 -19.90
N GLN A 163 12.79 -10.73 -19.25
CA GLN A 163 13.27 -12.01 -18.73
C GLN A 163 12.36 -12.53 -17.62
N ILE A 164 11.94 -11.66 -16.67
CA ILE A 164 10.99 -12.01 -15.62
C ILE A 164 9.69 -12.53 -16.22
N GLN A 165 9.16 -11.84 -17.24
CA GLN A 165 7.94 -12.27 -17.90
C GLN A 165 8.09 -13.65 -18.54
N VAL A 166 9.19 -13.91 -19.24
CA VAL A 166 9.48 -15.21 -19.87
C VAL A 166 9.51 -16.30 -18.80
N ASP A 167 10.30 -16.10 -17.74
CA ASP A 167 10.50 -17.12 -16.71
C ASP A 167 9.20 -17.43 -15.96
N VAL A 168 8.40 -16.41 -15.64
CA VAL A 168 7.09 -16.59 -14.99
C VAL A 168 6.12 -17.35 -15.90
N LEU A 169 6.05 -17.00 -17.19
CA LEU A 169 5.19 -17.70 -18.15
C LEU A 169 5.62 -19.16 -18.34
N ASP A 170 6.91 -19.44 -18.29
CA ASP A 170 7.42 -20.81 -18.41
C ASP A 170 7.08 -21.65 -17.18
N GLN A 171 7.17 -21.10 -15.96
CA GLN A 171 6.70 -21.79 -14.75
C GLN A 171 5.19 -22.06 -14.80
N LEU A 172 4.40 -21.14 -15.35
CA LEU A 172 2.96 -21.31 -15.51
C LEU A 172 2.63 -22.41 -16.52
N ARG A 173 3.31 -22.42 -17.69
CA ARG A 173 3.14 -23.47 -18.71
C ARG A 173 3.55 -24.85 -18.20
N GLU A 174 4.63 -24.92 -17.44
CA GLU A 174 5.09 -26.17 -16.84
C GLU A 174 4.04 -26.75 -15.87
N HIS A 175 3.41 -25.89 -15.07
CA HIS A 175 2.49 -26.33 -14.02
C HIS A 175 1.04 -26.53 -14.49
N LEU A 176 0.52 -25.63 -15.34
CA LEU A 176 -0.89 -25.63 -15.76
C LEU A 176 -1.10 -26.26 -17.15
N GLY A 177 -0.02 -26.52 -17.88
CA GLY A 177 -0.03 -27.10 -19.23
C GLY A 177 0.21 -26.07 -20.33
N SER A 178 0.38 -26.57 -21.56
CA SER A 178 0.73 -25.76 -22.73
C SER A 178 -0.44 -25.01 -23.38
N GLU A 179 -1.68 -25.31 -22.98
CA GLU A 179 -2.92 -24.74 -23.56
C GLU A 179 -3.40 -23.47 -22.84
N ILE A 180 -2.53 -22.78 -22.09
CA ILE A 180 -2.88 -21.53 -21.41
C ILE A 180 -3.11 -20.43 -22.44
N ASP A 181 -4.28 -19.81 -22.39
CA ASP A 181 -4.56 -18.58 -23.14
C ASP A 181 -3.84 -17.40 -22.48
N ILE A 182 -2.92 -16.77 -23.22
CA ILE A 182 -2.09 -15.67 -22.73
C ILE A 182 -2.50 -14.39 -23.43
N LYS A 183 -2.93 -13.39 -22.65
CA LYS A 183 -3.28 -12.07 -23.14
C LYS A 183 -2.32 -11.01 -22.60
N LEU A 184 -1.52 -10.40 -23.49
CA LEU A 184 -0.60 -9.32 -23.16
C LEU A 184 -1.28 -7.96 -23.38
N THR A 185 -2.08 -7.53 -22.42
CA THR A 185 -2.92 -6.33 -22.56
C THR A 185 -2.15 -5.02 -22.76
N TYR A 186 -0.87 -4.96 -22.40
CA TYR A 186 -0.03 -3.79 -22.61
C TYR A 186 0.31 -3.56 -24.10
N GLN A 187 0.36 -4.61 -24.91
CA GLN A 187 0.62 -4.50 -26.35
C GLN A 187 -0.59 -3.93 -27.11
N GLU A 188 -1.82 -4.13 -26.60
CA GLU A 188 -3.04 -3.59 -27.22
C GLU A 188 -3.12 -2.05 -27.15
N ASN A 189 -2.34 -1.44 -26.25
CA ASN A 189 -2.31 0.02 -26.07
C ASN A 189 -1.20 0.71 -26.89
N GLU A 190 -0.22 -0.04 -27.41
CA GLU A 190 0.90 0.51 -28.20
C GLU A 190 0.54 0.76 -29.68
N GLU A 191 -0.48 0.09 -30.22
CA GLU A 191 -0.91 0.24 -31.63
C GLU A 191 -1.80 1.47 -31.89
N GLN A 192 -2.05 2.32 -30.89
CA GLN A 192 -2.89 3.52 -31.00
C GLN A 192 -2.13 4.85 -30.88
N VAL A 193 -0.80 4.83 -30.89
CA VAL A 193 0.06 6.04 -30.83
C VAL A 193 0.70 6.36 -32.18
#